data_AF-A0AAW0PPZ0-F1
#
_entry.id   AF-A0AAW0PPZ0-F1
#
_cell.length_a   1.000
_cell.length_b   1.000
_cell.length_c   1.000
_cell.angle_alpha   90.00
_cell.angle_beta   90.00
_cell.angle_gamma   90.00
#
_symmetry.space_group_name_H-M   'P 1'
#
loop_
_entity.id
_entity.type
_entity.pdbx_description
1 polymer ?
#
loop_
_entity_poly.entity_id
_entity_poly.type
_entity_poly.pdbx_seq_one_letter_code
_entity_poly.pdbx_strand_id
1 'polypeptide(L)'
;MGALYAEEKSSSRMRVRAREWAMDMTSLFKKIVDLTYPVTSMFSGAAFNSGINSVFKGKQIEDLWLPYFNITTDITASAMRVHTDGSLWRYVRASMSLSGYLPPLCDPKDGHLLMDGGYINNLPADVARSMGAKVVIAIDVGSRDETDLTNYGDSLNGWWLLWKRFNPLAERVKVLNMAEIQTRLAYVCCVRQLELVRDSDYCEYIRPPIDHYGTLEFGKFDEIAEVGYQHGKTLFDVWQRSGVIDNMLKDRHQEEFHKTKTGHMVTCPNASFTDLAEIVSRIEPVKSVEEELSDEYQTDYDESAPSDFEAFPVGSELTEGEETAETDEEIHIRHRLKNTSL
;
A
#
# COMPACT_ATOMS: atom_id res chain seq x y z
N MET A 1 -10.61 1.83 -10.02
CA MET A 1 -12.10 1.94 -9.99
C MET A 1 -12.59 3.15 -9.21
N GLY A 2 -12.17 3.36 -7.94
CA GLY A 2 -12.63 4.50 -7.12
C GLY A 2 -12.47 5.88 -7.78
N ALA A 3 -11.31 6.14 -8.40
CA ALA A 3 -11.08 7.38 -9.16
C ALA A 3 -12.09 7.57 -10.32
N LEU A 4 -12.40 6.51 -11.09
CA LEU A 4 -13.39 6.58 -12.18
C LEU A 4 -14.79 6.85 -11.63
N TYR A 5 -15.14 6.29 -10.47
CA TYR A 5 -16.42 6.54 -9.82
C TYR A 5 -16.56 8.00 -9.33
N ALA A 6 -15.50 8.56 -8.76
CA ALA A 6 -15.46 9.96 -8.34
C ALA A 6 -15.44 10.94 -9.52
N GLU A 7 -14.93 10.51 -10.68
CA GLU A 7 -14.84 11.30 -11.91
C GLU A 7 -16.10 11.25 -12.78
N GLU A 8 -16.84 10.14 -12.79
CA GLU A 8 -17.97 9.93 -13.69
C GLU A 8 -19.31 10.03 -12.98
N LYS A 9 -20.22 10.84 -13.53
CA LYS A 9 -21.62 10.92 -13.04
C LYS A 9 -22.47 9.71 -13.41
N SER A 10 -22.05 8.94 -14.41
CA SER A 10 -22.83 7.84 -14.98
C SER A 10 -22.10 6.51 -14.79
N SER A 11 -22.77 5.56 -14.13
CA SER A 11 -22.26 4.20 -13.93
C SER A 11 -21.95 3.48 -15.25
N SER A 12 -22.76 3.70 -16.28
CA SER A 12 -22.55 3.12 -17.62
C SER A 12 -21.25 3.61 -18.25
N ARG A 13 -20.96 4.92 -18.19
CA ARG A 13 -19.71 5.49 -18.73
C ARG A 13 -18.50 5.01 -17.96
N MET A 14 -18.60 4.98 -16.63
CA MET A 14 -17.58 4.42 -15.75
C MET A 14 -17.26 2.98 -16.13
N ARG A 15 -18.28 2.13 -16.32
CA ARG A 15 -18.11 0.72 -16.70
C ARG A 15 -17.45 0.56 -18.06
N VAL A 16 -17.84 1.36 -19.05
CA VAL A 16 -17.22 1.32 -20.40
C VAL A 16 -15.74 1.68 -20.33
N ARG A 17 -15.37 2.79 -19.67
CA ARG A 17 -13.97 3.21 -19.55
C ARG A 17 -13.13 2.21 -18.74
N ALA A 18 -13.69 1.66 -17.67
CA ALA A 18 -13.04 0.61 -16.89
C ALA A 18 -12.80 -0.65 -17.74
N ARG A 19 -13.78 -1.05 -18.54
CA ARG A 19 -13.67 -2.19 -19.46
C ARG A 19 -12.61 -1.96 -20.52
N GLU A 20 -12.61 -0.80 -21.17
CA GLU A 20 -11.62 -0.44 -22.19
C GLU A 20 -10.19 -0.53 -21.64
N TRP A 21 -9.95 0.06 -20.46
CA TRP A 21 -8.65 -0.03 -19.79
C TRP A 21 -8.29 -1.48 -19.40
N ALA A 22 -9.23 -2.24 -18.83
CA ALA A 22 -8.99 -3.63 -18.46
C ALA A 22 -8.64 -4.50 -19.68
N MET A 23 -9.37 -4.33 -20.79
CA MET A 23 -9.08 -5.02 -22.04
C MET A 23 -7.74 -4.60 -22.61
N ASP A 24 -7.34 -3.33 -22.50
CA ASP A 24 -6.01 -2.88 -22.90
C ASP A 24 -4.89 -3.58 -22.10
N MET A 25 -5.12 -3.84 -20.81
CA MET A 25 -4.19 -4.58 -19.94
C MET A 25 -4.09 -6.08 -20.26
N THR A 26 -4.98 -6.63 -21.10
CA THR A 26 -4.83 -8.00 -21.62
C THR A 26 -3.84 -8.11 -22.78
N SER A 27 -3.45 -6.97 -23.39
CA SER A 27 -2.58 -6.95 -24.56
C SER A 27 -1.18 -7.51 -24.25
N LEU A 28 -0.89 -8.70 -24.79
CA LEU A 28 0.42 -9.34 -24.66
C LEU A 28 1.53 -8.54 -25.36
N PHE A 29 1.22 -7.93 -26.50
CA PHE A 29 2.19 -7.13 -27.23
C PHE A 29 2.70 -5.95 -26.41
N LYS A 30 1.79 -5.22 -25.73
CA LYS A 30 2.17 -4.12 -24.84
C LYS A 30 3.05 -4.59 -23.69
N LYS A 31 2.73 -5.75 -23.09
CA LYS A 31 3.56 -6.35 -22.03
C LYS A 31 4.95 -6.72 -22.53
N ILE A 32 5.05 -7.33 -23.71
CA ILE A 32 6.35 -7.72 -24.30
C ILE A 32 7.21 -6.49 -24.58
N VAL A 33 6.63 -5.44 -25.15
CA VAL A 33 7.35 -4.20 -25.46
C VAL A 33 7.76 -3.43 -24.20
N ASP A 34 6.97 -3.54 -23.13
CA ASP A 34 7.25 -2.86 -21.85
C ASP A 34 8.18 -3.67 -20.93
N LEU A 35 8.54 -4.90 -21.32
CA LEU A 35 9.45 -5.75 -20.56
C LEU A 35 10.85 -5.12 -20.52
N THR A 36 11.43 -5.03 -19.32
CA THR A 36 12.75 -4.46 -19.11
C THR A 36 13.66 -5.45 -18.39
N TYR A 37 14.96 -5.14 -18.31
CA TYR A 37 15.90 -5.93 -17.54
C TYR A 37 15.53 -5.86 -16.05
N PRO A 38 15.20 -6.98 -15.39
CA PRO A 38 14.52 -6.97 -14.10
C PRO A 38 15.48 -6.75 -12.91
N VAL A 39 16.19 -5.62 -12.90
CA VAL A 39 16.98 -5.18 -11.73
C VAL A 39 16.04 -4.68 -10.63
N THR A 40 15.06 -3.87 -11.02
CA THR A 40 14.08 -3.28 -10.10
C THR A 40 12.67 -3.82 -10.32
N SER A 41 12.28 -4.01 -11.59
CA SER A 41 10.93 -4.49 -11.96
C SER A 41 10.94 -5.20 -13.32
N MET A 42 9.98 -6.10 -13.53
CA MET A 42 9.81 -6.82 -14.79
C MET A 42 9.39 -5.89 -15.94
N PHE A 43 8.53 -4.91 -15.66
CA PHE A 43 8.05 -3.95 -16.65
C PHE A 43 8.62 -2.56 -16.37
N SER A 44 8.88 -1.78 -17.43
CA SER A 44 9.30 -0.38 -17.30
C SER A 44 8.18 0.51 -16.76
N GLY A 45 6.93 0.10 -16.97
CA GLY A 45 5.72 0.82 -16.58
C GLY A 45 5.32 1.90 -17.57
N ALA A 46 6.01 2.07 -18.70
CA ALA A 46 5.66 3.07 -19.71
C ALA A 46 4.29 2.78 -20.34
N ALA A 47 4.02 1.52 -20.68
CA ALA A 47 2.72 1.12 -21.22
C ALA A 47 1.60 1.32 -20.18
N PHE A 48 1.86 0.96 -18.92
CA PHE A 48 0.90 1.14 -17.83
C PHE A 48 0.61 2.62 -17.55
N ASN A 49 1.65 3.47 -17.50
CA ASN A 49 1.53 4.92 -17.35
C ASN A 49 0.69 5.51 -18.49
N SER A 50 0.97 5.13 -19.73
CA SER A 50 0.21 5.58 -20.90
C SER A 50 -1.25 5.17 -20.81
N GLY A 51 -1.53 3.92 -20.41
CA GLY A 51 -2.89 3.42 -20.17
C GLY A 51 -3.66 4.25 -19.14
N ILE A 52 -3.12 4.42 -17.93
CA ILE A 52 -3.76 5.21 -16.86
C ILE A 52 -3.89 6.69 -17.24
N ASN A 53 -2.85 7.28 -17.86
CA ASN A 53 -2.90 8.66 -18.35
C ASN A 53 -3.92 8.85 -19.49
N SER A 54 -4.12 7.87 -20.37
CA SER A 54 -5.17 7.94 -21.39
C SER A 54 -6.59 7.99 -20.80
N VAL A 55 -6.78 7.30 -19.67
CA VAL A 55 -8.03 7.28 -18.93
C VAL A 55 -8.24 8.64 -18.28
N PHE A 56 -7.37 9.06 -17.37
CA PHE A 56 -7.62 10.25 -16.53
C PHE A 56 -7.11 11.57 -17.13
N LYS A 57 -6.18 11.51 -18.09
CA LYS A 57 -5.53 12.67 -18.73
C LYS A 57 -4.91 13.60 -17.67
N GLY A 58 -4.89 14.89 -17.93
CA GLY A 58 -4.38 15.92 -17.00
C GLY A 58 -5.34 16.27 -15.86
N LYS A 59 -6.22 15.35 -15.41
CA LYS A 59 -7.14 15.62 -14.30
C LYS A 59 -6.42 15.59 -12.96
N GLN A 60 -6.88 16.45 -12.07
CA GLN A 60 -6.43 16.54 -10.69
C GLN A 60 -7.43 15.87 -9.75
N ILE A 61 -6.98 15.42 -8.59
CA ILE A 61 -7.84 14.76 -7.59
C ILE A 61 -8.91 15.73 -7.06
N GLU A 62 -8.51 16.96 -6.78
CA GLU A 62 -9.34 18.03 -6.25
C GLU A 62 -10.45 18.49 -7.20
N ASP A 63 -10.34 18.18 -8.49
CA ASP A 63 -11.31 18.53 -9.54
C ASP A 63 -12.41 17.48 -9.74
N LEU A 64 -12.40 16.38 -8.96
CA LEU A 64 -13.38 15.30 -9.10
C LEU A 64 -14.76 15.67 -8.53
N TRP A 65 -15.81 15.02 -9.05
CA TRP A 65 -17.20 15.32 -8.63
C TRP A 65 -17.50 14.89 -7.20
N LEU A 66 -16.87 13.80 -6.78
CA LEU A 66 -16.94 13.30 -5.41
C LEU A 66 -15.58 13.50 -4.74
N PRO A 67 -15.53 13.84 -3.44
CA PRO A 67 -14.30 13.82 -2.66
C PRO A 67 -13.62 12.45 -2.82
N TYR A 68 -12.37 12.48 -3.27
CA TYR A 68 -11.57 11.29 -3.54
C TYR A 68 -10.27 11.41 -2.79
N PHE A 69 -9.82 10.28 -2.25
CA PHE A 69 -8.47 10.14 -1.73
C PHE A 69 -7.87 8.85 -2.27
N ASN A 70 -6.54 8.82 -2.28
CA ASN A 70 -5.77 7.66 -2.68
C ASN A 70 -4.63 7.41 -1.70
N ILE A 71 -4.28 6.15 -1.47
CA ILE A 71 -3.20 5.78 -0.58
C ILE A 71 -2.05 5.19 -1.38
N THR A 72 -0.84 5.60 -1.03
CA THR A 72 0.40 4.99 -1.49
C THR A 72 1.28 4.65 -0.31
N THR A 73 2.13 3.65 -0.49
CA THR A 73 3.22 3.38 0.44
C THR A 73 4.45 4.17 0.00
N ASP A 74 4.90 5.10 0.84
CA ASP A 74 6.14 5.85 0.61
C ASP A 74 7.31 5.03 1.16
N ILE A 75 8.08 4.43 0.26
CA ILE A 75 9.21 3.56 0.63
C ILE A 75 10.47 4.37 0.95
N THR A 76 10.52 5.65 0.61
CA THR A 76 11.60 6.55 1.00
C THR A 76 11.46 6.94 2.48
N ALA A 77 10.23 7.25 2.91
CA ALA A 77 9.92 7.66 4.27
C ALA A 77 9.43 6.51 5.18
N SER A 78 9.21 5.31 4.62
CA SER A 78 8.60 4.16 5.32
C SER A 78 7.25 4.50 5.95
N ALA A 79 6.40 5.25 5.22
CA ALA A 79 5.16 5.81 5.76
C ALA A 79 3.98 5.68 4.79
N MET A 80 2.77 5.71 5.35
CA MET A 80 1.53 5.81 4.58
C MET A 80 1.36 7.25 4.11
N ARG A 81 0.99 7.43 2.84
CA ARG A 81 0.70 8.75 2.28
C ARG A 81 -0.71 8.79 1.70
N VAL A 82 -1.50 9.74 2.17
CA VAL A 82 -2.87 9.99 1.69
C VAL A 82 -2.82 11.17 0.72
N HIS A 83 -3.32 10.95 -0.49
CA HIS A 83 -3.35 11.94 -1.56
C HIS A 83 -4.79 12.40 -1.79
N THR A 84 -5.05 13.68 -1.51
CA THR A 84 -6.33 14.36 -1.77
C THR A 84 -6.21 15.46 -2.81
N ASP A 85 -5.01 15.66 -3.36
CA ASP A 85 -4.71 16.68 -4.37
C ASP A 85 -3.59 16.21 -5.31
N GLY A 86 -3.52 16.85 -6.48
CA GLY A 86 -2.48 16.63 -7.48
C GLY A 86 -2.91 15.66 -8.60
N SER A 87 -1.93 15.21 -9.39
CA SER A 87 -2.21 14.50 -10.64
C SER A 87 -2.86 13.13 -10.40
N LEU A 88 -4.12 12.99 -10.81
CA LEU A 88 -4.93 11.80 -10.54
C LEU A 88 -4.31 10.53 -11.12
N TRP A 89 -3.90 10.59 -12.39
CA TRP A 89 -3.33 9.42 -13.08
C TRP A 89 -2.04 8.93 -12.42
N ARG A 90 -1.21 9.87 -11.91
CA ARG A 90 0.06 9.55 -11.25
C ARG A 90 -0.17 8.81 -9.95
N TYR A 91 -1.01 9.36 -9.07
CA TYR A 91 -1.24 8.72 -7.78
C TYR A 91 -2.03 7.42 -7.93
N VAL A 92 -2.99 7.35 -8.86
CA VAL A 92 -3.67 6.09 -9.19
C VAL A 92 -2.65 5.04 -9.65
N ARG A 93 -1.71 5.40 -10.52
CA ARG A 93 -0.63 4.49 -10.91
C ARG A 93 0.27 4.10 -9.73
N ALA A 94 0.65 5.05 -8.87
CA ALA A 94 1.51 4.77 -7.73
C ALA A 94 0.85 3.76 -6.78
N SER A 95 -0.44 3.97 -6.48
CA SER A 95 -1.25 3.10 -5.64
C SER A 95 -1.51 1.70 -6.25
N MET A 96 -1.21 1.51 -7.55
CA MET A 96 -1.31 0.22 -8.24
C MET A 96 0.08 -0.37 -8.58
N SER A 97 1.16 0.17 -8.02
CA SER A 97 2.54 -0.23 -8.34
C SER A 97 2.97 -1.40 -7.44
N LEU A 98 2.69 -2.62 -7.89
CA LEU A 98 3.14 -3.86 -7.25
C LEU A 98 4.66 -4.02 -7.38
N SER A 99 5.31 -4.36 -6.26
CA SER A 99 6.75 -4.59 -6.17
C SER A 99 7.22 -5.61 -7.22
N GLY A 100 8.41 -5.44 -7.80
CA GLY A 100 8.93 -6.33 -8.84
C GLY A 100 8.12 -6.41 -10.15
N TYR A 101 6.88 -5.92 -10.20
CA TYR A 101 6.05 -5.85 -11.40
C TYR A 101 6.22 -4.48 -12.08
N LEU A 102 6.00 -3.40 -11.33
CA LEU A 102 6.22 -2.02 -11.75
C LEU A 102 7.30 -1.37 -10.87
N PRO A 103 8.09 -0.42 -11.42
CA PRO A 103 9.03 0.33 -10.60
C PRO A 103 8.27 1.28 -9.68
N PRO A 104 8.85 1.70 -8.54
CA PRO A 104 8.29 2.77 -7.73
C PRO A 104 8.07 4.04 -8.56
N LEU A 105 6.98 4.76 -8.32
CA LEU A 105 6.76 6.05 -8.95
C LEU A 105 7.42 7.15 -8.12
N CYS A 106 8.33 7.90 -8.73
CA CYS A 106 8.90 9.09 -8.11
C CYS A 106 7.88 10.24 -8.08
N ASP A 107 7.61 10.78 -6.89
CA ASP A 107 6.74 11.93 -6.69
C ASP A 107 7.47 13.21 -7.14
N PRO A 108 6.91 14.03 -8.05
CA PRO A 108 7.54 15.28 -8.47
C PRO A 108 7.58 16.34 -7.37
N LYS A 109 6.81 16.20 -6.27
CA LYS A 109 6.76 17.19 -5.19
C LYS A 109 8.03 17.19 -4.33
N ASP A 110 8.58 16.01 -4.05
CA ASP A 110 9.71 15.84 -3.11
C ASP A 110 10.74 14.78 -3.54
N GLY A 111 10.50 14.07 -4.65
CA GLY A 111 11.38 13.02 -5.14
C GLY A 111 11.22 11.67 -4.44
N HIS A 112 10.23 11.51 -3.56
CA HIS A 112 10.00 10.26 -2.84
C HIS A 112 9.50 9.15 -3.76
N LEU A 113 9.82 7.91 -3.41
CA LEU A 113 9.42 6.74 -4.17
C LEU A 113 8.13 6.15 -3.60
N LEU A 114 7.10 6.10 -4.43
CA LEU A 114 5.76 5.65 -4.05
C LEU A 114 5.45 4.28 -4.66
N MET A 115 4.81 3.43 -3.86
CA MET A 115 4.37 2.07 -4.17
C MET A 115 2.89 1.89 -3.84
N ASP A 116 2.37 0.70 -4.16
CA ASP A 116 0.99 0.30 -3.88
C ASP A 116 0.57 0.61 -2.44
N GLY A 117 -0.62 1.17 -2.25
CA GLY A 117 -1.14 1.53 -0.93
C GLY A 117 -1.52 0.32 -0.08
N GLY A 118 -1.79 -0.83 -0.72
CA GLY A 118 -2.18 -2.06 -0.06
C GLY A 118 -1.10 -2.65 0.85
N TYR A 119 0.17 -2.25 0.70
CA TYR A 119 1.24 -2.69 1.60
C TYR A 119 1.13 -2.12 3.02
N ILE A 120 0.41 -1.01 3.20
CA ILE A 120 0.28 -0.34 4.51
C ILE A 120 -1.17 -0.19 4.97
N ASN A 121 -2.11 0.06 4.05
CA ASN A 121 -3.53 0.16 4.37
C ASN A 121 -4.39 -0.23 3.16
N ASN A 122 -4.74 -1.51 3.08
CA ASN A 122 -5.51 -2.07 1.97
C ASN A 122 -7.02 -1.77 2.02
N LEU A 123 -7.55 -1.38 3.19
CA LEU A 123 -8.98 -1.03 3.36
C LEU A 123 -9.11 0.22 4.24
N PRO A 124 -8.92 1.42 3.66
CA PRO A 124 -8.72 2.64 4.43
C PRO A 124 -10.01 3.29 4.92
N ALA A 125 -10.82 2.52 5.63
CA ALA A 125 -12.05 3.01 6.25
C ALA A 125 -11.75 3.97 7.41
N ASP A 126 -10.60 3.81 8.08
CA ASP A 126 -10.08 4.73 9.08
C ASP A 126 -9.78 6.12 8.48
N VAL A 127 -9.16 6.18 7.30
CA VAL A 127 -8.90 7.44 6.59
C VAL A 127 -10.21 8.09 6.13
N ALA A 128 -11.14 7.30 5.56
CA ALA A 128 -12.47 7.82 5.21
C ALA A 128 -13.19 8.40 6.44
N ARG A 129 -13.08 7.71 7.59
CA ARG A 129 -13.64 8.16 8.86
C ARG A 129 -13.00 9.46 9.35
N SER A 130 -11.67 9.57 9.30
CA SER A 130 -10.96 10.78 9.71
C SER A 130 -11.26 11.97 8.80
N MET A 131 -11.63 11.72 7.54
CA MET A 131 -12.10 12.75 6.59
C MET A 131 -13.57 13.17 6.81
N GLY A 132 -14.25 12.62 7.83
CA GLY A 132 -15.60 13.02 8.23
C GLY A 132 -16.72 12.08 7.78
N ALA A 133 -16.41 10.90 7.22
CA ALA A 133 -17.44 9.92 6.89
C ALA A 133 -18.14 9.39 8.15
N LYS A 134 -19.45 9.58 8.25
CA LYS A 134 -20.27 9.08 9.36
C LYS A 134 -20.49 7.57 9.31
N VAL A 135 -20.66 7.08 8.09
CA VAL A 135 -20.85 5.67 7.74
C VAL A 135 -19.89 5.37 6.60
N VAL A 136 -19.18 4.24 6.69
CA VAL A 136 -18.25 3.77 5.67
C VAL A 136 -18.73 2.42 5.16
N ILE A 137 -19.03 2.33 3.87
CA ILE A 137 -19.26 1.03 3.22
C ILE A 137 -17.92 0.54 2.70
N ALA A 138 -17.34 -0.45 3.38
CA ALA A 138 -16.01 -0.97 3.06
C ALA A 138 -16.14 -2.24 2.22
N ILE A 139 -15.55 -2.24 1.02
CA ILE A 139 -15.64 -3.36 0.08
C ILE A 139 -14.29 -4.07 0.05
N ASP A 140 -14.23 -5.27 0.63
CA ASP A 140 -13.05 -6.11 0.60
C ASP A 140 -13.09 -7.06 -0.59
N VAL A 141 -12.08 -6.93 -1.45
CA VAL A 141 -11.86 -7.73 -2.65
C VAL A 141 -10.59 -8.59 -2.55
N GLY A 142 -10.02 -8.74 -1.35
CA GLY A 142 -8.89 -9.62 -1.11
C GLY A 142 -9.24 -11.09 -1.36
N SER A 143 -8.32 -11.84 -1.98
CA SER A 143 -8.47 -13.28 -2.16
C SER A 143 -8.34 -14.02 -0.84
N ARG A 144 -9.14 -15.07 -0.62
CA ARG A 144 -8.83 -16.05 0.41
C ARG A 144 -7.56 -16.78 0.05
N ASP A 145 -6.60 -16.77 0.95
CA ASP A 145 -5.38 -17.53 0.79
C ASP A 145 -5.69 -19.04 0.77
N GLU A 146 -5.38 -19.71 -0.34
CA GLU A 146 -5.28 -21.16 -0.34
C GLU A 146 -4.17 -21.57 0.64
N THR A 147 -4.57 -22.30 1.69
CA THR A 147 -3.64 -22.85 2.69
C THR A 147 -3.09 -24.21 2.29
N ASP A 148 -3.71 -24.84 1.28
CA ASP A 148 -3.28 -26.12 0.68
C ASP A 148 -2.17 -25.89 -0.36
N LEU A 149 -0.99 -25.45 0.12
CA LEU A 149 0.21 -25.31 -0.69
C LEU A 149 1.02 -26.60 -0.70
N THR A 150 1.61 -26.94 -1.84
CA THR A 150 2.45 -28.14 -1.93
C THR A 150 3.72 -27.94 -1.10
N ASN A 151 3.98 -28.85 -0.16
CA ASN A 151 5.26 -28.89 0.54
C ASN A 151 6.36 -29.40 -0.40
N TYR A 152 7.25 -28.50 -0.82
CA TYR A 152 8.37 -28.78 -1.72
C TYR A 152 9.73 -28.91 -1.01
N GLY A 153 9.76 -28.91 0.33
CA GLY A 153 10.99 -28.92 1.13
C GLY A 153 11.73 -27.57 1.13
N ASP A 154 13.05 -27.62 1.30
CA ASP A 154 13.87 -26.42 1.56
C ASP A 154 14.31 -25.66 0.30
N SER A 155 14.17 -26.28 -0.88
CA SER A 155 14.62 -25.69 -2.14
C SER A 155 13.63 -25.92 -3.26
N LEU A 156 13.39 -24.87 -4.04
CA LEU A 156 12.48 -24.91 -5.17
C LEU A 156 13.20 -24.55 -6.46
N ASN A 157 13.17 -25.45 -7.43
CA ASN A 157 13.77 -25.23 -8.74
C ASN A 157 12.72 -24.73 -9.75
N GLY A 158 12.90 -23.53 -10.30
CA GLY A 158 11.99 -22.95 -11.28
C GLY A 158 11.88 -23.75 -12.59
N TRP A 159 12.96 -24.42 -13.03
CA TRP A 159 12.93 -25.31 -14.19
C TRP A 159 12.10 -26.57 -13.91
N TRP A 160 12.15 -27.09 -12.70
CA TRP A 160 11.30 -28.20 -12.28
C TRP A 160 9.81 -27.81 -12.26
N LEU A 161 9.49 -26.60 -11.76
CA LEU A 161 8.13 -26.06 -11.83
C LEU A 161 7.62 -25.91 -13.27
N LEU A 162 8.46 -25.38 -14.16
CA LEU A 162 8.13 -25.28 -15.58
C LEU A 162 7.86 -26.67 -16.17
N TRP A 163 8.73 -27.64 -15.93
CA TRP A 163 8.55 -29.00 -16.42
C TRP A 163 7.26 -29.65 -15.89
N LYS A 164 6.97 -29.51 -14.58
CA LYS A 164 5.72 -29.98 -13.97
C LYS A 164 4.48 -29.31 -14.56
N ARG A 165 4.57 -28.04 -14.93
CA ARG A 165 3.47 -27.30 -15.58
C ARG A 165 3.17 -27.81 -16.99
N PHE A 166 4.16 -28.27 -17.74
CA PHE A 166 3.99 -28.80 -19.10
C PHE A 166 3.68 -30.30 -19.16
N ASN A 167 3.86 -31.05 -18.07
CA ASN A 167 3.59 -32.47 -18.02
C ASN A 167 2.17 -32.77 -17.50
N PRO A 168 1.20 -33.16 -18.37
CA PRO A 168 -0.18 -33.38 -17.96
C PRO A 168 -0.40 -34.61 -17.07
N LEU A 169 0.58 -35.51 -16.96
CA LEU A 169 0.56 -36.71 -16.11
C LEU A 169 1.17 -36.46 -14.72
N ALA A 170 1.80 -35.31 -14.51
CA ALA A 170 2.41 -34.97 -13.23
C ALA A 170 1.38 -34.39 -12.26
N GLU A 171 1.54 -34.69 -10.98
CA GLU A 171 0.78 -34.06 -9.89
C GLU A 171 0.92 -32.53 -9.97
N ARG A 172 -0.23 -31.83 -9.90
CA ARG A 172 -0.27 -30.37 -9.96
C ARG A 172 0.33 -29.80 -8.69
N VAL A 173 1.50 -29.19 -8.83
CA VAL A 173 2.17 -28.49 -7.73
C VAL A 173 1.52 -27.12 -7.57
N LYS A 174 0.99 -26.84 -6.39
CA LYS A 174 0.44 -25.54 -6.01
C LYS A 174 1.52 -24.77 -5.26
N VAL A 175 2.20 -23.88 -5.97
CA VAL A 175 3.20 -22.97 -5.38
C VAL A 175 2.77 -21.54 -5.65
N LEU A 176 2.97 -20.70 -4.64
CA LEU A 176 2.75 -19.27 -4.73
C LEU A 176 3.63 -18.64 -5.83
N ASN A 177 3.03 -17.81 -6.67
CA ASN A 177 3.78 -16.96 -7.59
C ASN A 177 4.21 -15.64 -6.92
N MET A 178 5.10 -14.87 -7.56
CA MET A 178 5.61 -13.61 -6.99
C MET A 178 4.50 -12.59 -6.65
N ALA A 179 3.45 -12.50 -7.47
CA ALA A 179 2.34 -11.58 -7.24
C ALA A 179 1.46 -12.02 -6.05
N GLU A 180 1.24 -13.33 -5.91
CA GLU A 180 0.52 -13.91 -4.76
C GLU A 180 1.29 -13.71 -3.46
N ILE A 181 2.62 -13.94 -3.47
CA ILE A 181 3.48 -13.69 -2.30
C ILE A 181 3.36 -12.23 -1.86
N GLN A 182 3.44 -11.29 -2.80
CA GLN A 182 3.33 -9.86 -2.50
C GLN A 182 1.96 -9.47 -1.95
N THR A 183 0.89 -10.03 -2.51
CA THR A 183 -0.47 -9.79 -2.02
C THR A 183 -0.61 -10.31 -0.58
N ARG A 184 -0.03 -11.48 -0.26
CA ARG A 184 -0.02 -12.02 1.11
C ARG A 184 0.78 -11.16 2.07
N LEU A 185 1.95 -10.69 1.67
CA LEU A 185 2.77 -9.79 2.50
C LEU A 185 2.03 -8.47 2.79
N ALA A 186 1.38 -7.89 1.77
CA ALA A 186 0.54 -6.71 1.93
C ALA A 186 -0.62 -6.96 2.91
N TYR A 187 -1.29 -8.11 2.77
CA TYR A 187 -2.37 -8.52 3.66
C TYR A 187 -1.91 -8.67 5.11
N VAL A 188 -0.78 -9.34 5.36
CA VAL A 188 -0.21 -9.53 6.71
C VAL A 188 0.01 -8.20 7.42
N CYS A 189 0.50 -7.18 6.72
CA CYS A 189 0.69 -5.84 7.29
C CYS A 189 -0.63 -5.16 7.68
N CYS A 190 -1.73 -5.48 6.99
CA CYS A 190 -3.02 -4.79 7.15
C CYS A 190 -4.07 -5.58 7.95
N VAL A 191 -3.84 -6.85 8.31
CA VAL A 191 -4.85 -7.71 8.97
C VAL A 191 -5.43 -7.06 10.22
N ARG A 192 -4.58 -6.52 11.09
CA ARG A 192 -5.04 -5.88 12.34
C ARG A 192 -5.94 -4.68 12.06
N GLN A 193 -5.61 -3.86 11.06
CA GLN A 193 -6.46 -2.72 10.69
C GLN A 193 -7.77 -3.18 10.07
N LEU A 194 -7.74 -4.23 9.25
CA LEU A 194 -8.94 -4.84 8.66
C LEU A 194 -9.90 -5.35 9.73
N GLU A 195 -9.39 -6.05 10.75
CA GLU A 195 -10.19 -6.53 11.89
C GLU A 195 -10.83 -5.37 12.67
N LEU A 196 -10.05 -4.33 12.98
CA LEU A 196 -10.57 -3.13 13.65
C LEU A 196 -11.65 -2.42 12.84
N VAL A 197 -11.48 -2.33 11.52
CA VAL A 197 -12.47 -1.74 10.61
C VAL A 197 -13.74 -2.58 10.57
N ARG A 198 -13.60 -3.91 10.46
CA ARG A 198 -14.70 -4.86 10.40
C ARG A 198 -15.57 -4.83 11.66
N ASP A 199 -14.95 -4.66 12.82
CA ASP A 199 -15.65 -4.66 14.11
C ASP A 199 -16.14 -3.27 14.53
N SER A 200 -15.95 -2.25 13.68
CA SER A 200 -16.32 -0.87 14.00
C SER A 200 -17.79 -0.54 13.70
N ASP A 201 -18.46 0.17 14.63
CA ASP A 201 -19.86 0.58 14.51
C ASP A 201 -20.17 1.55 13.35
N TYR A 202 -19.12 2.16 12.77
CA TYR A 202 -19.26 3.11 11.67
C TYR A 202 -19.04 2.45 10.30
N CYS A 203 -18.65 1.17 10.26
CA CYS A 203 -18.27 0.50 9.03
C CYS A 203 -19.18 -0.68 8.71
N GLU A 204 -19.65 -0.70 7.48
CA GLU A 204 -20.47 -1.76 6.92
C GLU A 204 -19.60 -2.53 5.94
N TYR A 205 -19.12 -3.69 6.39
CA TYR A 205 -18.16 -4.50 5.67
C TYR A 205 -18.85 -5.43 4.67
N ILE A 206 -18.45 -5.34 3.40
CA ILE A 206 -18.97 -6.12 2.28
C ILE A 206 -17.83 -6.91 1.64
N ARG A 207 -18.02 -8.22 1.46
CA ARG A 207 -17.06 -9.08 0.76
C ARG A 207 -17.74 -9.86 -0.36
N PRO A 208 -17.62 -9.42 -1.62
CA PRO A 208 -18.16 -10.15 -2.77
C PRO A 208 -17.46 -11.51 -2.98
N PRO A 209 -18.15 -12.51 -3.55
CA PRO A 209 -17.58 -13.85 -3.77
C PRO A 209 -16.70 -13.90 -5.03
N ILE A 210 -15.48 -13.36 -4.93
CA ILE A 210 -14.53 -13.26 -6.05
C ILE A 210 -13.24 -14.08 -5.84
N ASP A 211 -13.25 -15.02 -4.90
CA ASP A 211 -12.08 -15.80 -4.49
C ASP A 211 -11.44 -16.64 -5.64
N HIS A 212 -12.18 -16.89 -6.72
CA HIS A 212 -11.71 -17.67 -7.88
C HIS A 212 -11.00 -16.86 -8.97
N TYR A 213 -10.90 -15.54 -8.81
CA TYR A 213 -10.26 -14.65 -9.78
C TYR A 213 -8.88 -14.22 -9.31
N GLY A 214 -7.88 -14.36 -10.17
CA GLY A 214 -6.53 -13.89 -9.89
C GLY A 214 -6.38 -12.37 -10.05
N THR A 215 -5.45 -11.76 -9.31
CA THR A 215 -5.19 -10.31 -9.31
C THR A 215 -4.97 -9.70 -10.70
N LEU A 216 -4.37 -10.45 -11.62
CA LEU A 216 -4.00 -9.99 -12.97
C LEU A 216 -4.93 -10.52 -14.08
N GLU A 217 -6.08 -11.10 -13.76
CA GLU A 217 -7.03 -11.68 -14.72
C GLU A 217 -7.97 -10.64 -15.35
N PHE A 218 -7.42 -9.56 -15.94
CA PHE A 218 -8.21 -8.48 -16.55
C PHE A 218 -9.17 -8.94 -17.66
N GLY A 219 -8.92 -10.08 -18.30
CA GLY A 219 -9.77 -10.64 -19.35
C GLY A 219 -11.16 -11.07 -18.86
N LYS A 220 -11.32 -11.32 -17.57
CA LYS A 220 -12.59 -11.71 -16.94
C LYS A 220 -13.39 -10.51 -16.41
N PHE A 221 -13.08 -9.29 -16.87
CA PHE A 221 -13.71 -8.05 -16.38
C PHE A 221 -15.25 -8.12 -16.34
N ASP A 222 -15.88 -8.54 -17.43
CA ASP A 222 -17.35 -8.53 -17.54
C ASP A 222 -18.00 -9.49 -16.54
N GLU A 223 -17.38 -10.65 -16.32
CA GLU A 223 -17.80 -11.67 -15.36
C GLU A 223 -17.66 -11.17 -13.92
N ILE A 224 -16.47 -10.64 -13.57
CA ILE A 224 -16.18 -10.12 -12.22
C ILE A 224 -17.11 -8.94 -11.88
N ALA A 225 -17.32 -8.03 -12.84
CA ALA A 225 -18.22 -6.90 -12.67
C ALA A 225 -19.67 -7.34 -12.44
N GLU A 226 -20.10 -8.42 -13.11
CA GLU A 226 -21.44 -8.98 -12.93
C GLU A 226 -21.61 -9.64 -11.56
N VAL A 227 -20.62 -10.41 -11.10
CA VAL A 227 -20.61 -10.99 -9.75
C VAL A 227 -20.75 -9.90 -8.68
N GLY A 228 -19.97 -8.83 -8.79
CA GLY A 228 -20.06 -7.69 -7.89
C GLY A 228 -21.42 -7.00 -7.93
N TYR A 229 -22.01 -6.83 -9.13
CA TYR A 229 -23.32 -6.20 -9.30
C TYR A 229 -24.45 -7.03 -8.68
N GLN A 230 -24.49 -8.35 -8.94
CA GLN A 230 -25.53 -9.24 -8.40
C GLN A 230 -25.42 -9.37 -6.88
N HIS A 231 -24.20 -9.46 -6.36
CA HIS A 231 -23.95 -9.49 -4.91
C HIS A 231 -24.42 -8.18 -4.25
N GLY A 232 -24.01 -7.03 -4.80
CA GLY A 232 -24.45 -5.73 -4.33
C GLY A 232 -25.97 -5.58 -4.36
N LYS A 233 -26.62 -5.90 -5.48
CA LYS A 233 -28.08 -5.83 -5.62
C LYS A 233 -28.80 -6.63 -4.53
N THR A 234 -28.39 -7.88 -4.32
CA THR A 234 -28.99 -8.76 -3.31
C THR A 234 -28.79 -8.21 -1.90
N LEU A 235 -27.60 -7.70 -1.59
CA LEU A 235 -27.28 -7.10 -0.30
C LEU A 235 -28.12 -5.84 -0.03
N PHE A 236 -28.17 -4.93 -0.99
CA PHE A 236 -28.93 -3.68 -0.86
C PHE A 236 -30.44 -3.94 -0.75
N ASP A 237 -30.98 -4.95 -1.44
CA ASP A 237 -32.37 -5.39 -1.27
C ASP A 237 -32.65 -5.87 0.18
N VAL A 238 -31.70 -6.60 0.79
CA VAL A 238 -31.80 -7.03 2.20
C VAL A 238 -31.66 -5.84 3.15
N TRP A 239 -30.72 -4.95 2.92
CA TRP A 239 -30.51 -3.74 3.73
C TRP A 239 -31.70 -2.79 3.70
N GLN A 240 -32.37 -2.67 2.55
CA GLN A 240 -33.60 -1.90 2.44
C GLN A 240 -34.74 -2.51 3.27
N ARG A 241 -34.90 -3.84 3.25
CA ARG A 241 -35.94 -4.53 4.03
C ARG A 241 -35.68 -4.55 5.54
N SER A 242 -34.42 -4.55 5.94
CA SER A 242 -33.98 -4.56 7.34
C SER A 242 -33.85 -3.17 7.96
N GLY A 243 -34.07 -2.09 7.18
CA GLY A 243 -33.98 -0.71 7.66
C GLY A 243 -32.54 -0.22 7.90
N VAL A 244 -31.53 -0.95 7.41
CA VAL A 244 -30.12 -0.55 7.52
C VAL A 244 -29.89 0.75 6.75
N ILE A 245 -30.41 0.85 5.52
CA ILE A 245 -30.28 2.07 4.69
C ILE A 245 -30.93 3.27 5.40
N ASP A 246 -32.10 3.08 6.00
CA ASP A 246 -32.78 4.14 6.75
C ASP A 246 -31.93 4.60 7.95
N ASN A 247 -31.29 3.66 8.65
CA ASN A 247 -30.38 3.98 9.74
C ASN A 247 -29.10 4.69 9.28
N MET A 248 -28.57 4.35 8.10
CA MET A 248 -27.41 5.03 7.52
C MET A 248 -27.75 6.48 7.11
N LEU A 249 -28.95 6.70 6.57
CA LEU A 249 -29.41 8.01 6.10
C LEU A 249 -29.97 8.90 7.22
N LYS A 250 -30.25 8.34 8.41
CA LYS A 250 -30.65 9.12 9.57
C LYS A 250 -29.54 10.09 9.96
N ASP A 251 -29.88 11.36 9.94
CA ASP A 251 -28.96 12.42 10.27
C ASP A 251 -28.67 12.41 11.78
N ARG A 252 -27.56 11.77 12.19
CA ARG A 252 -27.12 11.70 13.61
C ARG A 252 -26.91 13.08 14.25
N HIS A 253 -26.88 14.17 13.47
CA HIS A 253 -26.84 15.52 14.02
C HIS A 253 -28.06 15.87 14.87
N GLN A 254 -29.27 15.38 14.53
CA GLN A 254 -30.43 15.63 15.38
C GLN A 254 -30.30 14.90 16.72
N GLU A 255 -29.82 13.66 16.72
CA GLU A 255 -29.66 12.89 17.97
C GLU A 255 -28.55 13.43 18.87
N GLU A 256 -27.41 13.88 18.32
CA GLU A 256 -26.39 14.56 19.11
C GLU A 256 -26.90 15.91 19.64
N PHE A 257 -27.56 16.74 18.84
CA PHE A 257 -28.16 17.99 19.35
C PHE A 257 -29.25 17.75 20.41
N HIS A 258 -30.04 16.70 20.27
CA HIS A 258 -31.08 16.32 21.25
C HIS A 258 -30.49 15.66 22.50
N LYS A 259 -29.40 14.87 22.39
CA LYS A 259 -28.66 14.33 23.53
C LYS A 259 -27.90 15.42 24.29
N THR A 260 -27.32 16.42 23.62
CA THR A 260 -26.71 17.58 24.29
C THR A 260 -27.78 18.47 24.96
N LYS A 261 -29.04 18.44 24.48
CA LYS A 261 -30.18 19.09 25.17
C LYS A 261 -30.73 18.30 26.36
N THR A 262 -30.50 16.99 26.43
CA THR A 262 -31.07 16.10 27.47
C THR A 262 -30.04 15.60 28.47
N GLY A 263 -28.74 15.67 28.15
CA GLY A 263 -27.62 15.46 29.05
C GLY A 263 -27.10 16.80 29.59
N HIS A 264 -27.45 17.11 30.83
CA HIS A 264 -26.93 18.21 31.65
C HIS A 264 -26.76 19.58 30.96
N MET A 265 -27.84 20.38 30.99
CA MET A 265 -27.67 21.82 31.22
C MET A 265 -27.01 22.01 32.60
N VAL A 266 -25.68 22.02 32.65
CA VAL A 266 -24.99 22.76 33.72
C VAL A 266 -25.07 24.23 33.30
N THR A 267 -26.13 24.90 33.76
CA THR A 267 -26.14 26.37 33.76
C THR A 267 -25.06 26.83 34.74
N CYS A 268 -23.88 27.14 34.24
CA CYS A 268 -22.94 27.97 34.99
C CYS A 268 -23.55 29.39 35.03
N PRO A 269 -23.95 29.92 36.18
CA PRO A 269 -24.34 31.32 36.24
C PRO A 269 -23.06 32.16 36.11
N ASN A 270 -22.97 32.96 35.05
CA ASN A 270 -22.01 34.06 34.88
C ASN A 270 -20.51 33.71 34.80
N ALA A 271 -20.10 32.78 33.92
CA ALA A 271 -18.67 32.70 33.56
C ALA A 271 -18.32 33.77 32.49
N SER A 272 -17.38 34.66 32.81
CA SER A 272 -16.81 35.64 31.88
C SER A 272 -15.76 34.97 30.98
N PHE A 273 -15.50 35.52 29.79
CA PHE A 273 -14.48 35.01 28.84
C PHE A 273 -13.09 34.79 29.48
N THR A 274 -12.79 35.55 30.54
CA THR A 274 -11.58 35.40 31.36
C THR A 274 -11.50 34.09 32.14
N ASP A 275 -12.63 33.54 32.58
CA ASP A 275 -12.66 32.32 33.42
C ASP A 275 -12.38 31.05 32.58
N LEU A 276 -12.78 31.06 31.30
CA LEU A 276 -12.47 29.96 30.38
C LEU A 276 -10.99 29.94 30.00
N ALA A 277 -10.36 31.11 29.85
CA ALA A 277 -8.94 31.20 29.58
C ALA A 277 -8.12 30.67 30.77
N GLU A 278 -8.53 30.94 32.00
CA GLU A 278 -7.87 30.42 33.22
C GLU A 278 -7.97 28.88 33.34
N ILE A 279 -9.13 28.31 33.00
CA ILE A 279 -9.31 26.85 33.02
C ILE A 279 -8.41 26.16 31.99
N VAL A 280 -8.27 26.73 30.80
CA VAL A 280 -7.46 26.15 29.71
C VAL A 280 -5.96 26.38 29.91
N SER A 281 -5.56 27.37 30.72
CA SER A 281 -4.15 27.70 30.98
C SER A 281 -3.59 27.14 32.28
N ARG A 282 -4.36 26.34 33.04
CA ARG A 282 -3.82 25.59 34.18
C ARG A 282 -2.86 24.51 33.69
N ILE A 283 -1.58 24.79 33.85
CA ILE A 283 -0.50 23.80 33.74
C ILE A 283 -0.59 22.91 34.99
N GLU A 284 -0.79 21.60 34.82
CA GLU A 284 -0.75 20.66 35.93
C GLU A 284 0.62 20.70 36.61
N PRO A 285 0.70 20.76 37.95
CA PRO A 285 1.98 20.69 38.64
C PRO A 285 2.60 19.31 38.42
N VAL A 286 3.90 19.32 38.13
CA VAL A 286 4.72 18.11 37.92
C VAL A 286 4.56 17.18 39.12
N LYS A 287 4.02 15.97 38.88
CA LYS A 287 4.10 14.88 39.86
C LYS A 287 5.56 14.48 40.01
N SER A 288 6.10 14.64 41.22
CA SER A 288 7.38 14.04 41.61
C SER A 288 7.28 12.53 41.46
N VAL A 289 8.11 11.96 40.58
CA VAL A 289 8.29 10.52 40.41
C VAL A 289 9.30 10.06 41.45
N GLU A 290 8.83 9.63 42.61
CA GLU A 290 9.56 8.71 43.49
C GLU A 290 8.58 7.63 43.95
N GLU A 291 9.01 6.37 43.81
CA GLU A 291 8.36 5.11 44.22
C GLU A 291 7.23 4.57 43.32
N GLU A 292 7.62 3.81 42.28
CA GLU A 292 7.02 2.50 41.91
C GLU A 292 7.84 1.92 40.72
N LEU A 293 9.03 1.40 41.02
CA LEU A 293 9.84 0.56 40.11
C LEU A 293 10.47 -0.58 40.93
N SER A 294 9.60 -1.46 41.40
CA SER A 294 9.85 -2.83 41.86
C SER A 294 8.48 -3.49 41.73
N ASP A 295 8.19 -4.31 40.72
CA ASP A 295 8.73 -5.65 40.53
C ASP A 295 8.33 -6.19 39.14
N GLU A 296 8.97 -7.29 38.74
CA GLU A 296 8.62 -8.22 37.64
C GLU A 296 9.11 -7.92 36.21
N TYR A 297 10.42 -8.13 36.00
CA TYR A 297 10.91 -8.90 34.85
C TYR A 297 12.09 -9.78 35.29
N GLN A 298 11.79 -10.93 35.87
CA GLN A 298 12.76 -12.01 36.04
C GLN A 298 12.45 -13.07 34.99
N THR A 299 13.13 -13.00 33.85
CA THR A 299 13.15 -14.09 32.86
C THR A 299 14.46 -14.85 33.02
N ASP A 300 14.35 -16.11 33.42
CA ASP A 300 15.44 -17.07 33.48
C ASP A 300 16.06 -17.26 32.09
N TYR A 301 17.32 -16.87 31.93
CA TYR A 301 18.17 -17.30 30.83
C TYR A 301 19.15 -18.34 31.38
N ASP A 302 18.93 -19.59 31.00
CA ASP A 302 19.85 -20.70 31.24
C ASP A 302 21.02 -20.58 30.24
N GLU A 303 22.22 -20.34 30.77
CA GLU A 303 23.45 -20.15 30.01
C GLU A 303 24.17 -21.49 29.85
N SER A 304 24.15 -22.06 28.64
CA SER A 304 25.08 -23.11 28.23
C SER A 304 25.84 -22.66 26.98
N ALA A 305 26.97 -21.99 27.18
CA ALA A 305 27.93 -21.67 26.14
C ALA A 305 28.95 -22.81 25.96
N PRO A 306 29.31 -23.19 24.73
CA PRO A 306 30.63 -23.73 24.42
C PRO A 306 31.57 -22.58 24.01
N SER A 307 32.72 -22.57 24.68
CA SER A 307 33.91 -21.79 24.38
C SER A 307 34.39 -21.98 22.94
N ASP A 308 34.72 -20.88 22.25
CA ASP A 308 35.99 -20.68 21.54
C ASP A 308 35.91 -19.40 20.67
N PHE A 309 36.50 -18.30 21.16
CA PHE A 309 36.92 -17.20 20.28
C PHE A 309 38.18 -16.56 20.85
N GLU A 310 39.31 -16.83 20.19
CA GLU A 310 40.62 -16.26 20.49
C GLU A 310 40.63 -14.75 20.20
N ALA A 311 41.14 -13.99 21.17
CA ALA A 311 41.34 -12.56 21.09
C ALA A 311 42.71 -12.22 20.49
N PHE A 312 42.76 -11.22 19.60
CA PHE A 312 43.99 -10.51 19.26
C PHE A 312 43.89 -9.04 19.74
N PRO A 313 44.96 -8.47 20.33
CA PRO A 313 44.89 -7.20 21.06
C PRO A 313 45.15 -5.97 20.18
N VAL A 314 44.71 -4.81 20.68
CA VAL A 314 44.96 -3.46 20.13
C VAL A 314 45.98 -2.71 21.01
N GLY A 315 46.90 -2.00 20.35
CA GLY A 315 47.83 -0.98 20.89
C GLY A 315 49.21 -1.10 20.24
N SER A 316 49.98 -0.07 19.85
CA SER A 316 49.90 1.40 19.90
C SER A 316 51.11 1.97 19.10
N GLU A 317 50.95 3.16 18.52
CA GLU A 317 51.97 4.22 18.24
C GLU A 317 53.18 4.02 17.27
N LEU A 318 53.12 4.81 16.18
CA LEU A 318 54.13 5.71 15.55
C LEU A 318 55.65 5.55 15.85
N THR A 319 56.49 5.44 14.80
CA THR A 319 57.51 6.47 14.41
C THR A 319 58.24 6.14 13.08
N GLU A 320 58.75 7.23 12.51
CA GLU A 320 59.41 7.53 11.22
C GLU A 320 60.62 6.67 10.77
N GLY A 321 60.91 6.70 9.46
CA GLY A 321 62.29 6.95 8.99
C GLY A 321 62.87 6.06 7.88
N GLU A 322 63.12 6.68 6.71
CA GLU A 322 64.19 6.47 5.71
C GLU A 322 64.09 5.42 4.57
N GLU A 323 63.81 5.97 3.37
CA GLU A 323 64.59 5.96 2.11
C GLU A 323 65.48 4.76 1.72
N THR A 324 65.29 4.27 0.48
CA THR A 324 66.28 4.44 -0.62
C THR A 324 65.62 4.29 -2.00
N ALA A 325 66.00 5.18 -2.92
CA ALA A 325 65.79 5.18 -4.38
C ALA A 325 66.51 3.98 -5.06
N GLU A 326 66.47 3.68 -6.37
CA GLU A 326 66.29 4.43 -7.62
C GLU A 326 66.30 3.40 -8.77
N THR A 327 65.59 3.64 -9.88
CA THR A 327 66.14 3.76 -11.26
C THR A 327 65.00 3.73 -12.30
N ASP A 328 64.79 4.88 -12.95
CA ASP A 328 64.10 5.08 -14.22
C ASP A 328 65.12 5.04 -15.37
N GLU A 329 64.73 4.50 -16.54
CA GLU A 329 65.13 4.87 -17.91
C GLU A 329 64.16 4.09 -18.84
N GLU A 330 63.47 4.62 -19.85
CA GLU A 330 63.77 5.72 -20.77
C GLU A 330 62.46 6.20 -21.46
N ILE A 331 62.39 7.49 -21.76
CA ILE A 331 61.28 8.20 -22.40
C ILE A 331 61.60 8.51 -23.88
N HIS A 332 60.53 8.64 -24.68
CA HIS A 332 60.40 9.34 -25.98
C HIS A 332 60.71 8.58 -27.29
N ILE A 333 59.71 8.57 -28.19
CA ILE A 333 59.74 9.30 -29.48
C ILE A 333 58.32 9.42 -30.10
N ARG A 334 57.85 10.69 -30.09
CA ARG A 334 57.15 11.44 -31.16
C ARG A 334 55.85 10.96 -31.80
N HIS A 335 54.78 11.68 -31.43
CA HIS A 335 53.98 12.55 -32.32
C HIS A 335 54.44 12.67 -33.79
N ARG A 336 53.70 12.04 -34.73
CA ARG A 336 53.43 12.43 -36.14
C ARG A 336 52.74 11.22 -36.80
N LEU A 337 51.47 11.26 -37.16
CA LEU A 337 51.02 11.78 -38.46
C LEU A 337 49.49 11.91 -38.45
N LYS A 338 49.01 13.14 -38.63
CA LYS A 338 47.74 13.42 -39.32
C LYS A 338 47.95 13.25 -40.83
N ASN A 339 46.89 12.82 -41.50
CA ASN A 339 46.55 13.04 -42.90
C ASN A 339 47.44 12.44 -43.99
N THR A 340 46.88 11.45 -44.71
CA THR A 340 46.80 11.51 -46.18
C THR A 340 45.68 10.61 -46.73
N SER A 341 44.76 11.26 -47.43
CA SER A 341 43.91 10.81 -48.54
C SER A 341 44.20 9.46 -49.21
N LEU A 342 43.16 8.63 -49.37
CA LEU A 342 42.49 8.34 -50.65
C LEU A 342 41.14 7.67 -50.41
#